data_AF-A0A2G9RSM8-F1
#
_entry.id   AF-A0A2G9RSM8-F1
#
_cell.length_a   1.000
_cell.length_b   1.000
_cell.length_c   1.000
_cell.angle_alpha   90.00
_cell.angle_beta   90.00
_cell.angle_gamma   90.00
#
_symmetry.space_group_name_H-M   'P 1'
#
loop_
_entity.id
_entity.type
_entity.pdbx_description
1 polymer ?
#
loop_
_entity_poly.entity_id
_entity_poly.type
_entity_poly.pdbx_seq_one_letter_code
_entity_poly.pdbx_strand_id
1 'polypeptide(L)'
;MLYKDQSLHSAVSRGQRCGVILDRTCYYAEQGGQSSDLGYFVREGDQDVLFPVEYLHQAGGYVLHEVMATEPLRVGDRVVLFLDEAQRTACMEKHTATHLLNFALRQVLGESAAQHGSHVTAERLRFDVSVMGPVSSQQLQEVEKKFQDVIGQNQEVYTAEIPLTDAKNIPGLRSVDEV
;
A
#
# COMPACT_ATOMS: atom_id res chain seq x y z
N MET A 1 10.86 3.36 18.76
CA MET A 1 12.27 2.92 18.75
C MET A 1 13.00 3.59 17.59
N LEU A 2 14.32 3.80 17.69
CA LEU A 2 15.15 4.28 16.59
C LEU A 2 16.14 3.17 16.20
N TYR A 3 16.18 2.83 14.92
CA TYR A 3 17.01 1.77 14.35
C TYR A 3 17.95 2.35 13.29
N LYS A 4 19.24 2.09 13.42
CA LYS A 4 20.28 2.58 12.50
C LYS A 4 21.49 1.64 12.56
N ASP A 5 22.17 1.46 11.43
CA ASP A 5 23.39 0.64 11.33
C ASP A 5 23.25 -0.75 11.97
N GLN A 6 22.10 -1.40 11.76
CA GLN A 6 21.75 -2.72 12.31
C GLN A 6 21.63 -2.80 13.84
N SER A 7 21.45 -1.67 14.51
CA SER A 7 21.30 -1.62 15.96
C SER A 7 20.26 -0.60 16.42
N LEU A 8 19.81 -0.73 17.67
CA LEU A 8 18.87 0.20 18.30
C LEU A 8 19.63 1.33 18.98
N HIS A 9 19.12 2.55 18.81
CA HIS A 9 19.69 3.76 19.38
C HIS A 9 18.66 4.49 20.24
N SER A 10 19.12 5.15 21.30
CA SER A 10 18.28 6.04 22.12
C SER A 10 18.08 7.42 21.48
N ALA A 11 18.98 7.82 20.59
CA ALA A 11 18.93 9.08 19.86
C ALA A 11 19.64 8.98 18.50
N VAL A 12 19.22 9.82 17.56
CA VAL A 12 19.81 9.99 16.23
C VAL A 12 20.07 11.49 16.02
N SER A 13 21.23 11.83 15.50
CA SER A 13 21.63 13.23 15.28
C SER A 13 21.02 13.80 14.02
N ARG A 14 20.99 15.14 13.94
CA ARG A 14 20.63 15.87 12.72
C ARG A 14 21.44 15.39 11.50
N GLY A 15 20.77 15.31 10.36
CA GLY A 15 21.31 14.92 9.07
C GLY A 15 21.47 13.40 8.88
N GLN A 16 20.99 12.59 9.82
CA GLN A 16 21.10 11.14 9.75
C GLN A 16 19.78 10.50 9.31
N ARG A 17 19.88 9.46 8.48
CA ARG A 17 18.78 8.55 8.21
C ARG A 17 18.66 7.52 9.32
N CYS A 18 17.43 7.21 9.71
CA CYS A 18 17.14 6.14 10.66
C CYS A 18 15.77 5.53 10.39
N GLY A 19 15.60 4.28 10.79
CA GLY A 19 14.30 3.64 10.92
C GLY A 19 13.63 4.06 12.22
N VAL A 20 12.38 4.49 12.15
CA VAL A 20 11.55 4.87 13.30
C VAL A 20 10.41 3.87 13.40
N ILE A 21 10.27 3.26 14.59
CA ILE A 21 9.11 2.44 14.94
C ILE A 21 8.29 3.23 15.96
N LEU A 22 7.03 3.46 15.64
CA LEU A 22 6.07 4.15 16.49
C LEU A 22 5.23 3.13 17.27
N ASP A 23 4.63 3.55 18.38
CA ASP A 23 3.66 2.74 19.11
C ASP A 23 2.34 2.58 18.31
N ARG A 24 2.00 3.58 17.50
CA ARG A 24 0.88 3.58 16.55
C ARG A 24 1.23 4.36 15.29
N THR A 25 0.72 3.95 14.14
CA THR A 25 0.87 4.69 12.89
C THR A 25 -0.37 4.56 12.02
N CYS A 26 -0.67 5.61 11.25
CA CYS A 26 -1.69 5.61 10.21
C CYS A 26 -1.09 5.40 8.81
N TYR A 27 0.23 5.31 8.69
CA TYR A 27 0.90 5.04 7.42
C TYR A 27 0.73 3.58 7.00
N TYR A 28 0.52 3.40 5.71
CA TYR A 28 0.54 2.15 4.98
C TYR A 28 1.97 1.86 4.53
N ALA A 29 2.53 0.78 5.06
CA ALA A 29 3.80 0.25 4.60
C ALA A 29 3.64 -0.37 3.20
N GLU A 30 4.70 -0.38 2.38
CA GLU A 30 4.65 -1.07 1.10
C GLU A 30 4.27 -2.55 1.31
N GLN A 31 3.14 -2.95 0.72
CA GLN A 31 2.64 -4.32 0.79
C GLN A 31 1.56 -4.55 -0.29
N GLY A 32 1.38 -5.81 -0.71
CA GLY A 32 0.36 -6.18 -1.68
C GLY A 32 0.51 -5.53 -3.07
N GLY A 33 1.74 -5.10 -3.41
CA GLY A 33 2.03 -4.39 -4.66
C GLY A 33 1.73 -2.89 -4.63
N GLN A 34 1.18 -2.35 -3.55
CA GLN A 34 1.00 -0.91 -3.38
C GLN A 34 2.20 -0.28 -2.70
N SER A 35 2.73 0.78 -3.29
CA SER A 35 3.82 1.58 -2.72
C SER A 35 3.45 2.16 -1.36
N SER A 36 4.47 2.34 -0.52
CA SER A 36 4.30 2.98 0.79
C SER A 36 3.77 4.41 0.65
N ASP A 37 3.14 4.91 1.71
CA ASP A 37 2.79 6.33 1.74
C ASP A 37 4.02 7.22 1.84
N LEU A 38 3.78 8.49 1.55
CA LEU A 38 4.72 9.57 1.78
C LEU A 38 4.15 10.53 2.82
N GLY A 39 5.04 11.35 3.38
CA GLY A 39 4.65 12.39 4.33
C GLY A 39 5.81 12.78 5.24
N TYR A 40 5.46 13.28 6.41
CA TYR A 40 6.45 13.71 7.40
C TYR A 40 5.91 13.62 8.82
N PHE A 41 6.83 13.57 9.77
CA PHE A 41 6.51 13.73 11.18
C PHE A 41 6.78 15.16 11.62
N VAL A 42 6.05 15.60 12.63
CA VAL A 42 6.30 16.84 13.36
C VAL A 42 6.40 16.50 14.84
N ARG A 43 7.43 16.97 15.53
CA ARG A 43 7.53 16.75 16.97
C ARG A 43 6.52 17.61 17.70
N GLU A 44 5.83 17.05 18.68
CA GLU A 44 4.87 17.80 19.48
C GLU A 44 5.55 19.01 20.13
N GLY A 45 5.05 20.21 19.86
CA GLY A 45 5.63 21.48 20.33
C GLY A 45 6.53 22.20 19.34
N ASP A 46 7.03 21.52 18.30
CA ASP A 46 7.83 22.12 17.22
C ASP A 46 6.93 22.32 16.00
N GLN A 47 6.60 23.56 15.61
CA GLN A 47 5.72 23.79 14.46
C GLN A 47 6.46 23.75 13.11
N ASP A 48 7.75 24.06 13.11
CA ASP A 48 8.54 24.27 11.88
C ASP A 48 9.57 23.16 11.60
N VAL A 49 9.62 22.12 12.44
CA VAL A 49 10.58 21.02 12.28
C VAL A 49 9.86 19.80 11.70
N LEU A 50 10.13 19.56 10.42
CA LEU A 50 9.59 18.42 9.69
C LEU A 50 10.63 17.32 9.60
N PHE A 51 10.23 16.08 9.89
CA PHE A 51 11.04 14.89 9.68
C PHE A 51 10.46 14.11 8.48
N PRO A 52 10.99 14.28 7.26
CA PRO A 52 10.46 13.59 6.08
C PRO A 52 10.53 12.08 6.23
N VAL A 53 9.44 11.40 5.88
CA VAL A 53 9.40 9.94 5.74
C VAL A 53 9.72 9.62 4.29
N GLU A 54 10.87 8.97 4.06
CA GLU A 54 11.37 8.66 2.72
C GLU A 54 10.80 7.33 2.20
N TYR A 55 10.57 6.36 3.10
CA TYR A 55 10.10 5.03 2.73
C TYR A 55 9.49 4.29 3.93
N LEU A 56 8.57 3.35 3.68
CA LEU A 56 8.05 2.46 4.72
C LEU A 56 7.96 1.02 4.27
N HIS A 57 8.35 0.11 5.15
CA HIS A 57 8.21 -1.33 4.93
C HIS A 57 7.87 -2.07 6.22
N GLN A 58 7.28 -3.26 6.07
CA GLN A 58 7.03 -4.17 7.19
C GLN A 58 8.32 -4.87 7.61
N ALA A 59 8.61 -4.88 8.91
CA ALA A 59 9.73 -5.57 9.51
C ALA A 59 9.31 -6.23 10.82
N GLY A 60 9.21 -7.56 10.84
CA GLY A 60 8.88 -8.32 12.06
C GLY A 60 7.53 -7.95 12.69
N GLY A 61 6.53 -7.61 11.89
CA GLY A 61 5.19 -7.18 12.35
C GLY A 61 5.10 -5.70 12.70
N TYR A 62 6.17 -4.92 12.51
CA TYR A 62 6.18 -3.47 12.71
C TYR A 62 6.28 -2.74 11.38
N VAL A 63 5.69 -1.55 11.33
CA VAL A 63 5.95 -0.59 10.26
C VAL A 63 7.23 0.17 10.58
N LEU A 64 8.28 -0.05 9.79
CA LEU A 64 9.51 0.71 9.87
C LEU A 64 9.38 1.94 8.96
N HIS A 65 9.50 3.13 9.55
CA HIS A 65 9.48 4.40 8.83
C HIS A 65 10.93 4.84 8.61
N GLU A 66 11.41 4.85 7.38
CA GLU A 66 12.72 5.42 7.06
C GLU A 66 12.60 6.94 7.04
N VAL A 67 13.28 7.60 7.97
CA VAL A 67 13.13 9.03 8.25
C VAL A 67 14.47 9.74 8.14
N MET A 68 14.45 10.91 7.50
CA MET A 68 15.55 11.86 7.55
C MET A 68 15.42 12.73 8.81
N ALA A 69 16.33 12.57 9.77
CA ALA A 69 16.36 13.38 10.99
C ALA A 69 16.87 14.80 10.66
N THR A 70 15.96 15.74 10.39
CA THR A 70 16.32 17.15 10.14
C THR A 70 16.80 17.87 11.40
N GLU A 71 16.43 17.36 12.57
CA GLU A 71 16.89 17.73 13.91
C GLU A 71 17.10 16.46 14.76
N PRO A 72 17.77 16.52 15.93
CA PRO A 72 18.04 15.33 16.74
C PRO A 72 16.75 14.65 17.24
N LEU A 73 16.53 13.40 16.87
CA LEU A 73 15.38 12.58 17.30
C LEU A 73 15.78 11.67 18.47
N ARG A 74 14.88 11.48 19.43
CA ARG A 74 15.10 10.63 20.61
C ARG A 74 13.95 9.66 20.81
N VAL A 75 14.28 8.49 21.35
CA VAL A 75 13.25 7.56 21.84
C VAL A 75 12.46 8.25 22.96
N GLY A 76 11.14 8.24 22.83
CA GLY A 76 10.23 8.91 23.77
C GLY A 76 9.72 10.27 23.28
N ASP A 77 10.30 10.83 22.21
CA ASP A 77 9.72 12.00 21.54
C ASP A 77 8.29 11.67 21.06
N ARG A 78 7.37 12.61 21.27
CA ARG A 78 6.01 12.53 20.74
C ARG A 78 5.98 13.22 19.38
N VAL A 79 5.35 12.56 18.42
CA VAL A 79 5.25 13.07 17.05
C VAL A 79 3.81 13.03 16.56
N VAL A 80 3.46 14.02 15.75
CA VAL A 80 2.24 14.09 14.95
C VAL A 80 2.59 13.67 13.53
N LEU A 81 1.71 12.86 12.93
CA LEU A 81 1.91 12.22 11.65
C LEU A 81 1.13 12.97 10.56
N PHE A 82 1.79 13.36 9.48
CA PHE A 82 1.17 14.05 8.35
C PHE A 82 1.43 13.28 7.06
N LEU A 83 0.36 12.67 6.54
CA LEU A 83 0.38 11.94 5.27
C LEU A 83 0.29 12.91 4.09
N ASP A 84 0.91 12.55 2.98
CA ASP A 84 0.53 13.08 1.68
C ASP A 84 -0.81 12.46 1.27
N GLU A 85 -1.91 13.14 1.59
CA GLU A 85 -3.27 12.65 1.33
C GLU A 85 -3.54 12.44 -0.17
N ALA A 86 -3.00 13.30 -1.04
CA ALA A 86 -3.19 13.17 -2.48
C ALA A 86 -2.51 11.90 -3.01
N GLN A 87 -1.29 11.62 -2.56
CA GLN A 87 -0.57 10.39 -2.88
C GLN A 87 -1.34 9.16 -2.38
N ARG A 88 -1.80 9.19 -1.11
CA ARG A 88 -2.56 8.10 -0.50
C ARG A 88 -3.83 7.81 -1.29
N THR A 89 -4.63 8.83 -1.59
CA THR A 89 -5.88 8.68 -2.35
C THR A 89 -5.60 8.13 -3.74
N ALA A 90 -4.60 8.64 -4.45
CA ALA A 90 -4.24 8.15 -5.78
C ALA A 90 -3.80 6.68 -5.79
N CYS A 91 -3.15 6.21 -4.71
CA CYS A 91 -2.82 4.80 -4.50
C CYS A 91 -4.07 3.96 -4.18
N MET A 92 -4.97 4.44 -3.31
CA MET A 92 -6.22 3.74 -2.96
C MET A 92 -7.15 3.55 -4.17
N GLU A 93 -7.29 4.57 -5.01
CA GLU A 93 -8.06 4.50 -6.26
C GLU A 93 -7.51 3.40 -7.18
N LYS A 94 -6.19 3.38 -7.37
CA LYS A 94 -5.53 2.40 -8.23
C LYS A 94 -5.51 1.00 -7.63
N HIS A 95 -5.45 0.88 -6.30
CA HIS A 95 -5.62 -0.40 -5.62
C HIS A 95 -7.02 -0.97 -5.91
N THR A 96 -8.05 -0.15 -5.77
CA THR A 96 -9.43 -0.55 -6.11
C THR A 96 -9.51 -0.93 -7.59
N ALA A 97 -8.88 -0.14 -8.48
CA ALA A 97 -8.79 -0.43 -9.90
C ALA A 97 -8.10 -1.77 -10.19
N THR A 98 -7.09 -2.19 -9.41
CA THR A 98 -6.46 -3.53 -9.53
C THR A 98 -7.51 -4.65 -9.42
N HIS A 99 -8.41 -4.56 -8.43
CA HIS A 99 -9.47 -5.56 -8.23
C HIS A 99 -10.48 -5.54 -9.37
N LEU A 100 -10.91 -4.34 -9.79
CA LEU A 100 -11.85 -4.19 -10.90
C LEU A 100 -11.26 -4.68 -12.23
N LEU A 101 -9.98 -4.39 -12.47
CA LEU A 101 -9.26 -4.83 -13.67
C LEU A 101 -9.10 -6.35 -13.69
N ASN A 102 -8.74 -6.96 -12.56
CA ASN A 102 -8.68 -8.42 -12.43
C ASN A 102 -10.04 -9.06 -12.73
N PHE A 103 -11.13 -8.49 -12.20
CA PHE A 103 -12.48 -8.94 -12.52
C PHE A 103 -12.80 -8.82 -14.02
N ALA A 104 -12.57 -7.65 -14.63
CA ALA A 104 -12.85 -7.41 -16.04
C ALA A 104 -12.04 -8.33 -16.98
N LEU A 105 -10.75 -8.51 -16.71
CA LEU A 105 -9.88 -9.42 -17.45
C LEU A 105 -10.43 -10.84 -17.43
N ARG A 106 -10.89 -11.34 -16.29
CA ARG A 106 -11.45 -12.69 -16.19
C ARG A 106 -12.79 -12.84 -16.90
N GLN A 107 -13.61 -11.80 -16.90
CA GLN A 107 -14.91 -11.83 -17.59
C GLN A 107 -14.73 -11.93 -19.12
N VAL A 108 -13.68 -11.32 -19.67
CA VAL A 108 -13.44 -11.29 -21.13
C VAL A 108 -12.49 -12.40 -21.59
N LEU A 109 -11.40 -12.63 -20.85
CA LEU A 109 -10.34 -13.58 -21.22
C LEU A 109 -10.55 -14.98 -20.65
N GLY A 110 -11.56 -15.15 -19.79
CA GLY A 110 -11.93 -16.42 -19.17
C GLY A 110 -11.32 -16.63 -17.79
N GLU A 111 -11.76 -17.70 -17.11
CA GLU A 111 -11.42 -17.94 -15.71
C GLU A 111 -9.96 -18.34 -15.46
N SER A 112 -9.27 -18.82 -16.50
CA SER A 112 -7.85 -19.14 -16.47
C SER A 112 -6.94 -17.92 -16.47
N ALA A 113 -7.49 -16.72 -16.75
CA ALA A 113 -6.75 -15.48 -16.57
C ALA A 113 -6.45 -15.28 -15.08
N ALA A 114 -5.16 -15.32 -14.74
CA ALA A 114 -4.70 -15.29 -13.36
C ALA A 114 -3.77 -14.09 -13.14
N GLN A 115 -3.97 -13.38 -12.03
CA GLN A 115 -3.04 -12.36 -11.58
C GLN A 115 -1.69 -13.00 -11.24
N HIS A 116 -0.62 -12.47 -11.84
CA HIS A 116 0.75 -12.86 -11.51
C HIS A 116 1.43 -11.82 -10.63
N GLY A 117 1.06 -10.54 -10.78
CA GLY A 117 1.62 -9.45 -10.01
C GLY A 117 0.91 -8.13 -10.27
N SER A 118 1.13 -7.17 -9.40
CA SER A 118 0.65 -5.81 -9.56
C SER A 118 1.61 -4.84 -8.90
N HIS A 119 1.73 -3.64 -9.46
CA HIS A 119 2.51 -2.56 -8.88
C HIS A 119 1.72 -1.25 -8.98
N VAL A 120 1.39 -0.66 -7.83
CA VAL A 120 0.55 0.52 -7.68
C VAL A 120 1.38 1.64 -7.07
N THR A 121 1.51 2.73 -7.81
CA THR A 121 2.00 4.03 -7.32
C THR A 121 0.96 5.11 -7.56
N ALA A 122 1.14 6.31 -7.01
CA ALA A 122 0.23 7.42 -7.27
C ALA A 122 0.15 7.80 -8.76
N GLU A 123 1.20 7.53 -9.54
CA GLU A 123 1.30 7.87 -10.96
C GLU A 123 0.81 6.75 -11.87
N ARG A 124 0.94 5.48 -11.48
CA ARG A 124 0.64 4.34 -12.36
C ARG A 124 0.17 3.08 -11.66
N LEU A 125 -0.62 2.30 -12.39
CA LEU A 125 -0.94 0.90 -12.08
C LEU A 125 -0.32 0.02 -13.17
N ARG A 126 0.49 -0.97 -12.76
CA ARG A 126 0.90 -2.11 -13.60
C ARG A 126 0.18 -3.36 -13.10
N PHE A 127 -0.40 -4.12 -14.02
CA PHE A 127 -1.05 -5.40 -13.72
C PHE A 127 -0.46 -6.48 -14.63
N ASP A 128 0.09 -7.52 -14.03
CA ASP A 128 0.70 -8.63 -14.73
C ASP A 128 -0.30 -9.81 -14.71
N VAL A 129 -0.76 -10.24 -15.89
CA VAL A 129 -1.77 -11.30 -16.04
C VAL A 129 -1.23 -12.46 -16.88
N SER A 130 -1.45 -13.69 -16.41
CA SER A 130 -1.18 -14.91 -17.16
C SER A 130 -2.41 -15.32 -17.93
N VAL A 131 -2.28 -15.49 -19.26
CA VAL A 131 -3.38 -15.82 -20.17
C VAL A 131 -2.93 -16.83 -21.22
N MET A 132 -3.87 -17.61 -21.74
CA MET A 132 -3.60 -18.59 -22.80
C MET A 132 -3.60 -17.90 -24.17
N GLY A 133 -2.40 -17.65 -24.70
CA GLY A 133 -2.22 -17.03 -26.02
C GLY A 133 -2.24 -15.49 -25.98
N PRO A 134 -2.08 -14.85 -27.16
CA PRO A 134 -2.03 -13.40 -27.25
C PRO A 134 -3.40 -12.77 -26.98
N VAL A 135 -3.42 -11.63 -26.29
CA VAL A 135 -4.62 -10.82 -26.12
C VAL A 135 -4.78 -9.89 -27.32
N SER A 136 -5.91 -10.02 -28.02
CA SER A 136 -6.21 -9.17 -29.17
C SER A 136 -6.64 -7.76 -28.76
N SER A 137 -6.47 -6.78 -29.66
CA SER A 137 -6.94 -5.41 -29.41
C SER A 137 -8.43 -5.31 -29.14
N GLN A 138 -9.25 -6.17 -29.76
CA GLN A 138 -10.68 -6.23 -29.50
C GLN A 138 -10.98 -6.68 -28.06
N GLN A 139 -10.29 -7.73 -27.59
CA GLN A 139 -10.43 -8.17 -26.19
C GLN A 139 -9.99 -7.10 -25.20
N LEU A 140 -8.92 -6.33 -25.50
CA LEU A 140 -8.51 -5.21 -24.66
C LEU A 140 -9.59 -4.13 -24.57
N GLN A 141 -10.25 -3.79 -25.69
CA GLN A 141 -11.36 -2.84 -25.70
C GLN A 141 -12.57 -3.35 -24.91
N GLU A 142 -12.86 -4.65 -24.98
CA GLU A 142 -13.93 -5.28 -24.20
C GLU A 142 -13.61 -5.25 -22.69
N VAL A 143 -12.35 -5.48 -22.31
CA VAL A 143 -11.89 -5.36 -20.91
C VAL A 143 -12.06 -3.93 -20.42
N GLU A 144 -11.60 -2.93 -21.19
CA GLU A 144 -11.74 -1.52 -20.83
C GLU A 144 -13.21 -1.13 -20.67
N LYS A 145 -14.08 -1.54 -21.60
CA LYS A 145 -15.52 -1.29 -21.50
C LYS A 145 -16.11 -1.91 -20.22
N LYS A 146 -15.81 -3.19 -19.96
CA LYS A 146 -16.30 -3.89 -18.76
C LYS A 146 -15.81 -3.21 -17.48
N PHE A 147 -14.56 -2.77 -17.45
CA PHE A 147 -13.97 -2.04 -16.34
C PHE A 147 -14.72 -0.73 -16.07
N GLN A 148 -14.97 0.06 -17.11
CA GLN A 148 -15.74 1.31 -16.99
C GLN A 148 -17.20 1.08 -16.58
N ASP A 149 -17.84 0.03 -17.10
CA ASP A 149 -19.20 -0.35 -16.71
C ASP A 149 -19.29 -0.68 -15.20
N VAL A 150 -18.26 -1.30 -14.62
CA VAL A 150 -18.21 -1.60 -13.18
C VAL A 150 -17.96 -0.35 -12.36
N ILE A 151 -17.07 0.55 -12.80
CA ILE A 151 -16.88 1.86 -12.15
C ILE A 151 -18.20 2.64 -12.12
N GLY A 152 -18.92 2.70 -13.24
CA GLY A 152 -20.18 3.43 -13.37
C GLY A 152 -21.31 2.90 -12.47
N GLN A 153 -21.21 1.66 -11.98
CA GLN A 153 -22.17 1.10 -11.01
C GLN A 153 -21.99 1.68 -9.61
N ASN A 154 -20.81 2.23 -9.29
CA ASN A 154 -20.49 2.84 -8.00
C ASN A 154 -20.93 1.98 -6.80
N GLN A 155 -20.57 0.69 -6.85
CA GLN A 155 -20.92 -0.25 -5.79
C GLN A 155 -20.10 0.03 -4.52
N GLU A 156 -20.69 -0.27 -3.37
CA GLU A 156 -20.02 -0.14 -2.08
C GLU A 156 -18.93 -1.21 -1.92
N VAL A 157 -17.77 -0.79 -1.40
CA VAL A 157 -16.64 -1.67 -1.10
C VAL A 157 -16.64 -1.98 0.39
N TYR A 158 -16.72 -3.27 0.75
CA TYR A 158 -16.75 -3.73 2.13
C TYR A 158 -15.41 -4.35 2.53
N THR A 159 -15.04 -4.21 3.81
CA THR A 159 -13.90 -4.89 4.43
C THR A 159 -14.29 -5.39 5.82
N ALA A 160 -13.78 -6.57 6.20
CA ALA A 160 -14.01 -7.16 7.51
C ALA A 160 -12.84 -8.07 7.90
N GLU A 161 -12.44 -8.02 9.17
CA GLU A 161 -11.57 -9.03 9.76
C GLU A 161 -12.43 -10.21 10.23
N ILE A 162 -12.16 -11.40 9.71
CA ILE A 162 -12.92 -12.62 10.01
C ILE A 162 -11.97 -13.80 10.25
N PRO A 163 -12.38 -14.82 11.02
CA PRO A 163 -11.61 -16.05 11.14
C PRO A 163 -11.32 -16.67 9.78
N LEU A 164 -10.11 -17.23 9.61
CA LEU A 164 -9.70 -17.87 8.36
C LEU A 164 -10.65 -19.01 7.94
N THR A 165 -11.21 -19.73 8.91
CA THR A 165 -12.21 -20.78 8.67
C THR A 165 -13.45 -20.26 7.97
N ASP A 166 -13.89 -19.05 8.32
CA ASP A 166 -15.08 -18.42 7.77
C ASP A 166 -14.77 -17.83 6.39
N ALA A 167 -13.59 -17.21 6.23
CA ALA A 167 -13.11 -16.69 4.96
C ALA A 167 -13.05 -17.77 3.87
N LYS A 168 -12.57 -18.98 4.19
CA LYS A 168 -12.49 -20.13 3.26
C LYS A 168 -13.86 -20.54 2.69
N ASN A 169 -14.97 -20.15 3.33
CA ASN A 169 -16.32 -20.46 2.88
C ASN A 169 -16.95 -19.36 2.02
N ILE A 170 -16.29 -18.21 1.82
CA ILE A 170 -16.81 -17.10 1.02
C ILE A 170 -16.67 -17.43 -0.47
N PRO A 171 -17.78 -17.56 -1.23
CA PRO A 171 -17.72 -17.85 -2.66
C PRO A 171 -16.98 -16.74 -3.41
N GLY A 172 -15.99 -17.13 -4.21
CA GLY A 172 -15.24 -16.19 -5.03
C GLY A 172 -14.05 -15.51 -4.34
N LEU A 173 -13.80 -15.77 -3.05
CA LEU A 173 -12.54 -15.42 -2.39
C LEU A 173 -11.42 -16.33 -2.94
N ARG A 174 -10.27 -15.76 -3.32
CA ARG A 174 -9.25 -16.46 -4.13
C ARG A 174 -7.87 -16.60 -3.51
N SER A 175 -7.43 -15.63 -2.70
CA SER A 175 -6.23 -15.77 -1.89
C SER A 175 -6.69 -15.95 -0.46
N VAL A 176 -6.34 -17.10 0.10
CA VAL A 176 -6.65 -17.49 1.47
C VAL A 176 -5.38 -18.12 2.00
N ASP A 177 -4.34 -17.29 2.10
CA ASP A 177 -3.02 -17.72 2.53
C ASP A 177 -2.97 -17.76 4.06
N GLU A 178 -2.42 -18.84 4.62
CA GLU A 178 -2.03 -18.89 6.03
C GLU A 178 -0.72 -18.08 6.14
N VAL A 179 -0.81 -16.90 6.76
CA VAL A 179 0.37 -16.10 7.14
C VAL A 179 0.96 -16.63 8.43
#